data_AF-A0A2K8ZB42-F1
#
_entry.id   AF-A0A2K8ZB42-F1
#
_cell.length_a   1.000
_cell.length_b   1.000
_cell.length_c   1.000
_cell.angle_alpha   90.00
_cell.angle_beta   90.00
_cell.angle_gamma   90.00
#
_symmetry.space_group_name_H-M   'P 1'
#
loop_
_entity.id
_entity.type
_entity.pdbx_description
1 polymer ?
#
loop_
_entity_poly.entity_id
_entity_poly.type
_entity_poly.pdbx_seq_one_letter_code
_entity_poly.pdbx_strand_id
1 'polypeptide(L)'
;MRSSTLQALLGCLLSLLPLACVDPEDLVLRGTVDIIVVDGTVTNLAEPQVILLNYSRADRLTGRFGTLPITKARVEVVMDSLVVTPAHETTDGRYQLPADFKGQIGHAYQLRLTLSDGTHYESTQQVMPPAARIEKIHAQFSLKSLSPPVLGYYTSGHDVFIELQDPADQRNYYRWDWVDYEPQYWCRTCHQGFYSIFNPIEVSSDRYISGPEMYEECYFPTNIDPGARVYGVTWDYVCRTQCWEMLHSYSVALFDDQYTNGGLIPNFKVAAIPFYQHGPCLASVRQSSLTPDAYRYFKLFADQTQNTGGLADTPPTAPVGNVHNVANPKEVVVGYFTASGVFSKPIYIDRKDYQGVPLGYDPINGYPQGQGSELFYALNRRDPHPEPSPDPNPPPNSPLVVNFFIDNTPRPPTALCAPLDQRTPFKPEGWPN
;
A
#
# COMPACT_ATOMS: atom_id res chain seq x y z
N MET A 1 7.08 81.36 22.80
CA MET A 1 6.77 80.31 23.79
C MET A 1 5.58 79.41 23.35
N ARG A 2 5.51 78.95 22.09
CA ARG A 2 4.44 78.04 21.60
C ARG A 2 4.95 76.73 20.95
N SER A 3 6.28 76.52 20.92
CA SER A 3 6.90 75.33 20.29
C SER A 3 7.13 74.18 21.28
N SER A 4 7.42 74.49 22.54
CA SER A 4 7.79 73.51 23.56
C SER A 4 6.63 72.62 24.03
N THR A 5 5.39 73.13 24.01
CA THR A 5 4.21 72.35 24.43
C THR A 5 3.78 71.33 23.36
N LEU A 6 3.94 71.65 22.08
CA LEU A 6 3.59 70.73 20.99
C LEU A 6 4.62 69.61 20.85
N GLN A 7 5.92 69.91 21.04
CA GLN A 7 6.97 68.89 21.06
C GLN A 7 6.87 67.96 22.27
N ALA A 8 6.42 68.46 23.44
CA ALA A 8 6.16 67.62 24.60
C ALA A 8 4.95 66.70 24.39
N LEU A 9 3.88 67.19 23.75
CA LEU A 9 2.71 66.38 23.41
C LEU A 9 3.02 65.32 22.34
N LEU A 10 3.82 65.66 21.33
CA LEU A 10 4.25 64.69 20.30
C LEU A 10 5.23 63.65 20.86
N GLY A 11 6.10 64.04 21.80
CA GLY A 11 6.99 63.14 22.52
C GLY A 11 6.25 62.16 23.42
N CYS A 12 5.20 62.62 24.12
CA CYS A 12 4.31 61.74 24.90
C CYS A 12 3.47 60.80 24.02
N LEU A 13 3.06 61.23 22.81
CA LEU A 13 2.29 60.37 21.91
C LEU A 13 3.17 59.30 21.23
N LEU A 14 4.45 59.60 20.93
CA LEU A 14 5.40 58.64 20.37
C LEU A 14 5.92 57.63 21.41
N SER A 15 5.97 57.99 22.69
CA SER A 15 6.41 57.08 23.77
C SER A 15 5.34 56.06 24.20
N LEU A 16 4.10 56.20 23.73
CA LEU A 16 2.99 55.26 23.95
C LEU A 16 2.88 54.16 22.89
N LEU A 17 3.67 54.19 21.81
CA LEU A 17 3.63 53.20 20.73
C LEU A 17 4.25 51.82 21.03
N PRO A 18 5.16 51.58 22.01
CA PRO A 18 5.73 50.25 22.22
C PRO A 18 4.94 49.34 23.18
N LEU A 19 3.73 49.71 23.62
CA LEU A 19 2.90 48.87 24.52
C LEU A 19 1.89 47.97 23.79
N ALA A 20 1.94 47.88 22.46
CA ALA A 20 1.22 46.86 21.72
C ALA A 20 1.95 45.51 21.84
N CYS A 21 1.94 44.92 23.03
CA CYS A 21 2.08 43.47 23.14
C CYS A 21 0.84 42.88 22.47
N VAL A 22 1.01 42.38 21.24
CA VAL A 22 0.09 41.40 20.71
C VAL A 22 0.24 40.20 21.63
N ASP A 23 -0.76 39.95 22.47
CA ASP A 23 -0.82 38.69 23.21
C ASP A 23 -0.77 37.59 22.14
N PRO A 24 0.27 36.74 22.11
CA PRO A 24 0.21 35.56 21.28
C PRO A 24 -0.98 34.77 21.81
N GLU A 25 -2.00 34.60 20.98
CA GLU A 25 -3.03 33.62 21.25
C GLU A 25 -2.28 32.29 21.40
N ASP A 26 -2.10 31.84 22.63
CA ASP A 26 -1.62 30.50 22.90
C ASP A 26 -2.64 29.58 22.25
N LEU A 27 -2.29 29.08 21.06
CA LEU A 27 -2.95 27.93 20.46
C LEU A 27 -2.73 26.78 21.44
N VAL A 28 -3.61 26.69 22.43
CA VAL A 28 -3.81 25.48 23.21
C VAL A 28 -4.24 24.45 22.18
N LEU A 29 -3.27 23.67 21.69
CA LEU A 29 -3.50 22.49 20.87
C LEU A 29 -4.27 21.51 21.76
N ARG A 30 -5.58 21.72 21.85
CA ARG A 30 -6.52 20.87 22.55
C ARG A 30 -6.57 19.53 21.82
N GLY A 31 -5.72 18.61 22.26
CA GLY A 31 -5.79 17.18 21.95
C GLY A 31 -5.63 16.85 20.47
N THR A 32 -4.68 15.99 20.15
CA THR A 32 -4.79 15.18 18.93
C THR A 32 -6.09 14.38 19.04
N VAL A 33 -7.16 14.84 18.38
CA VAL A 33 -8.38 14.03 18.22
C VAL A 33 -7.99 12.89 17.32
N ASP A 34 -8.07 11.67 17.83
CA ASP A 34 -7.88 10.47 17.02
C ASP A 34 -9.05 10.39 16.05
N ILE A 35 -8.75 10.38 14.76
CA ILE A 35 -9.77 10.28 13.71
C ILE A 35 -9.83 8.84 13.24
N ILE A 36 -11.01 8.22 13.27
CA ILE A 36 -11.19 6.89 12.70
C ILE A 36 -11.16 6.98 11.18
N VAL A 37 -10.39 6.08 10.58
CA VAL A 37 -10.26 5.89 9.14
C VAL A 37 -10.81 4.51 8.81
N VAL A 38 -11.84 4.47 7.96
CA VAL A 38 -12.48 3.25 7.48
C VAL A 38 -12.32 3.12 5.97
N ASP A 39 -11.66 2.07 5.50
CA ASP A 39 -11.59 1.75 4.07
C ASP A 39 -12.12 0.35 3.83
N GLY A 40 -13.14 0.23 2.99
CA GLY A 40 -13.74 -1.06 2.70
C GLY A 40 -14.57 -1.02 1.43
N THR A 41 -14.35 -1.99 0.55
CA THR A 41 -15.14 -2.17 -0.66
C THR A 41 -15.68 -3.58 -0.72
N VAL A 42 -17.01 -3.70 -0.80
CA VAL A 42 -17.68 -4.98 -1.10
C VAL A 42 -17.78 -5.13 -2.61
N THR A 43 -17.40 -6.30 -3.15
CA THR A 43 -17.44 -6.57 -4.59
C THR A 43 -18.20 -7.85 -4.91
N ASN A 44 -18.59 -8.01 -6.18
CA ASN A 44 -19.18 -9.23 -6.73
C ASN A 44 -18.15 -10.29 -7.12
N LEU A 45 -16.85 -10.08 -6.85
CA LEU A 45 -15.80 -11.05 -7.15
C LEU A 45 -15.58 -12.03 -5.99
N ALA A 46 -15.14 -13.22 -6.37
CA ALA A 46 -14.86 -14.37 -5.52
C ALA A 46 -13.46 -14.31 -4.90
N GLU A 47 -13.16 -13.25 -4.16
CA GLU A 47 -11.81 -12.97 -3.66
C GLU A 47 -11.85 -12.57 -2.18
N PRO A 48 -10.72 -12.65 -1.46
CA PRO A 48 -10.63 -12.10 -0.11
C PRO A 48 -10.96 -10.60 -0.09
N GLN A 49 -12.09 -10.24 0.54
CA GLN A 49 -12.53 -8.85 0.68
C GLN A 49 -12.23 -8.36 2.09
N VAL A 50 -11.61 -7.19 2.18
CA VAL A 50 -11.02 -6.68 3.43
C VAL A 50 -11.53 -5.28 3.73
N ILE A 51 -11.75 -5.04 5.02
CA ILE A 51 -12.08 -3.76 5.61
C ILE A 51 -10.93 -3.37 6.54
N LEU A 52 -10.35 -2.20 6.30
CA LEU A 52 -9.24 -1.65 7.07
C LEU A 52 -9.77 -0.60 8.06
N LEU A 53 -9.37 -0.74 9.31
CA LEU A 53 -9.75 0.17 10.40
C LEU A 53 -8.51 0.69 11.11
N ASN A 54 -8.32 2.00 11.09
CA ASN A 54 -7.18 2.67 11.70
C ASN A 54 -7.60 3.97 12.39
N TYR A 55 -6.91 4.35 13.46
CA TYR A 55 -6.88 5.74 13.92
C TYR A 55 -5.79 6.50 13.19
N SER A 56 -6.12 7.62 12.57
CA SER A 56 -5.15 8.63 12.17
C SER A 56 -4.72 9.41 13.42
N ARG A 57 -3.45 9.27 13.81
CA ARG A 57 -2.84 9.96 14.94
C ARG A 57 -1.67 10.80 14.48
N ALA A 58 -1.61 12.05 14.92
CA ALA A 58 -0.36 12.82 14.85
C ALA A 58 0.54 12.42 16.03
N ASP A 59 1.78 12.03 15.73
CA ASP A 59 2.81 11.83 16.74
C ASP A 59 3.03 13.14 17.49
N ARG A 60 2.86 13.10 18.82
CA ARG A 60 2.88 14.29 19.67
C ARG A 60 4.25 14.96 19.79
N LEU A 61 5.33 14.23 19.54
CA LEU A 61 6.70 14.72 19.68
C LEU A 61 7.27 15.20 18.35
N THR A 62 6.93 14.52 17.25
CA THR A 62 7.47 14.80 15.91
C THR A 62 6.48 15.51 14.98
N GLY A 63 5.20 15.59 15.35
CA GLY A 63 4.13 16.12 14.51
C GLY A 63 3.85 15.28 13.26
N ARG A 64 4.48 14.09 13.12
CA ARG A 64 4.30 13.23 11.96
C ARG A 64 2.97 12.49 12.03
N PHE A 65 2.28 12.41 10.90
CA PHE A 65 1.06 11.59 10.80
C PHE A 65 1.44 10.10 10.85
N GLY A 66 0.72 9.34 11.66
CA GLY A 66 0.83 7.89 11.78
C GLY A 66 -0.55 7.26 11.88
N THR A 67 -0.61 5.96 11.61
CA THR A 67 -1.83 5.16 11.73
C THR A 67 -1.68 4.17 12.88
N LEU A 68 -2.70 4.08 13.74
CA LEU A 68 -2.78 3.06 14.78
C LEU A 68 -3.92 2.09 14.41
N PRO A 69 -3.64 0.81 14.16
CA PRO A 69 -4.67 -0.17 13.87
C PRO A 69 -5.72 -0.29 14.97
N ILE A 70 -6.98 -0.40 14.57
CA ILE A 70 -8.10 -0.63 15.49
C ILE A 70 -8.32 -2.13 15.59
N THR A 71 -7.94 -2.72 16.72
CA THR A 71 -8.00 -4.17 16.92
C THR A 71 -9.21 -4.61 17.74
N LYS A 72 -9.59 -5.89 17.62
CA LYS A 72 -10.68 -6.51 18.39
C LYS A 72 -12.05 -5.83 18.22
N ALA A 73 -12.26 -5.11 17.12
CA ALA A 73 -13.56 -4.58 16.77
C ALA A 73 -14.46 -5.69 16.22
N ARG A 74 -15.76 -5.60 16.46
CA ARG A 74 -16.77 -6.38 15.73
C ARG A 74 -17.09 -5.65 14.45
N VAL A 75 -16.79 -6.27 13.31
CA VAL A 75 -17.00 -5.71 11.97
C VAL A 75 -17.99 -6.59 11.22
N GLU A 76 -19.09 -6.01 10.78
CA GLU A 76 -20.20 -6.72 10.15
C GLU A 76 -20.68 -5.98 8.90
N VAL A 77 -20.86 -6.71 7.80
CA VAL A 77 -21.49 -6.20 6.58
C VAL A 77 -22.92 -6.72 6.51
N VAL A 78 -23.88 -5.81 6.38
CA VAL A 78 -25.31 -6.10 6.34
C VAL A 78 -25.84 -5.88 4.93
N MET A 79 -26.45 -6.92 4.36
CA MET A 79 -27.10 -6.89 3.04
C MET A 79 -28.62 -6.75 3.20
N ASP A 80 -29.20 -5.75 2.53
CA ASP A 80 -30.63 -5.40 2.53
C ASP A 80 -31.24 -5.28 3.94
N SER A 81 -30.46 -4.86 4.92
CA SER A 81 -30.85 -4.77 6.33
C SER A 81 -31.24 -6.12 6.99
N LEU A 82 -31.00 -7.26 6.33
CA LEU A 82 -31.45 -8.58 6.78
C LEU A 82 -30.30 -9.55 7.02
N VAL A 83 -29.40 -9.69 6.04
CA VAL A 83 -28.34 -10.71 6.09
C VAL A 83 -27.06 -10.09 6.65
N VAL A 84 -26.63 -10.55 7.82
CA VAL A 84 -25.42 -10.06 8.50
C VAL A 84 -24.27 -11.01 8.25
N THR A 85 -23.19 -10.50 7.68
CA THR A 85 -21.96 -11.24 7.42
C THR A 85 -20.83 -10.67 8.30
N PRO A 86 -20.33 -11.42 9.29
CA PRO A 86 -19.23 -10.97 10.13
C PRO A 86 -17.89 -11.08 9.39
N ALA A 87 -17.01 -10.10 9.58
CA ALA A 87 -15.61 -10.17 9.19
C ALA A 87 -14.75 -10.63 10.39
N HIS A 88 -13.63 -11.29 10.11
CA HIS A 88 -12.66 -11.74 11.11
C HIS A 88 -11.36 -10.95 10.98
N GLU A 89 -10.77 -10.60 12.12
CA GLU A 89 -9.47 -9.93 12.14
C GLU A 89 -8.36 -10.92 11.73
N THR A 90 -7.56 -10.55 10.74
CA THR A 90 -6.48 -11.38 10.18
C THR A 90 -5.11 -10.90 10.65
N THR A 91 -4.90 -9.60 10.54
CA THR A 91 -3.80 -8.85 11.14
C THR A 91 -4.40 -7.62 11.84
N ASP A 92 -3.63 -6.98 12.73
CA ASP A 92 -4.09 -5.82 13.48
C ASP A 92 -4.74 -4.76 12.56
N GLY A 93 -6.03 -4.47 12.77
CA GLY A 93 -6.79 -3.48 11.99
C GLY A 93 -7.28 -3.96 10.62
N ARG A 94 -7.04 -5.22 10.25
CA ARG A 94 -7.44 -5.83 8.97
C ARG A 94 -8.53 -6.88 9.18
N TYR A 95 -9.74 -6.56 8.76
CA TYR A 95 -10.92 -7.40 8.92
C TYR A 95 -11.35 -8.01 7.60
N GLN A 96 -11.23 -9.32 7.46
CA GLN A 96 -11.54 -10.04 6.22
C GLN A 96 -12.92 -10.69 6.30
N LEU A 97 -13.73 -10.50 5.25
CA LEU A 97 -14.99 -11.24 5.08
C LEU A 97 -14.72 -12.73 4.79
N PRO A 98 -15.72 -13.62 4.93
CA PRO A 98 -15.57 -15.01 4.54
C PRO A 98 -15.01 -15.15 3.12
N ALA A 99 -14.08 -16.09 2.90
CA ALA A 99 -13.36 -16.19 1.63
C ALA A 99 -14.27 -16.52 0.42
N ASP A 100 -15.45 -17.07 0.67
CA ASP A 100 -16.48 -17.38 -0.31
C ASP A 100 -17.52 -16.26 -0.48
N PHE A 101 -17.43 -15.18 0.31
CA PHE A 101 -18.35 -14.05 0.25
C PHE A 101 -18.26 -13.35 -1.10
N LYS A 102 -19.43 -13.15 -1.72
CA LYS A 102 -19.59 -12.38 -2.95
C LYS A 102 -20.81 -11.48 -2.82
N GLY A 103 -20.60 -10.20 -3.05
CA GLY A 103 -21.68 -9.25 -3.19
C GLY A 103 -22.51 -9.54 -4.44
N GLN A 104 -23.75 -9.05 -4.42
CA GLN A 104 -24.75 -9.26 -5.46
C GLN A 104 -25.16 -7.90 -6.00
N ILE A 105 -25.16 -7.78 -7.32
CA ILE A 105 -25.53 -6.56 -8.02
C ILE A 105 -26.99 -6.20 -7.70
N GLY A 106 -27.26 -4.93 -7.43
CA GLY A 106 -28.60 -4.42 -7.10
C GLY A 106 -28.98 -4.50 -5.61
N HIS A 107 -28.21 -5.24 -4.80
CA HIS A 107 -28.43 -5.32 -3.35
C HIS A 107 -27.75 -4.15 -2.61
N ALA A 108 -28.31 -3.77 -1.46
CA ALA A 108 -27.81 -2.69 -0.63
C ALA A 108 -26.92 -3.22 0.50
N TYR A 109 -25.73 -2.64 0.66
CA TYR A 109 -24.76 -3.02 1.68
C TYR A 109 -24.54 -1.90 2.70
N GLN A 110 -24.45 -2.27 3.97
CA GLN A 110 -24.15 -1.36 5.08
C GLN A 110 -23.04 -1.96 5.95
N LEU A 111 -22.07 -1.16 6.34
CA LEU A 111 -21.06 -1.54 7.32
C LEU A 111 -21.53 -1.18 8.72
N ARG A 112 -21.36 -2.11 9.67
CA ARG A 112 -21.58 -1.91 11.11
C ARG A 112 -20.31 -2.26 11.87
N LEU A 113 -19.89 -1.34 12.74
CA LEU A 113 -18.69 -1.47 13.55
C LEU A 113 -19.06 -1.31 15.02
N THR A 114 -18.54 -2.19 15.87
CA THR A 114 -18.55 -2.00 17.32
C THR A 114 -17.12 -2.11 17.83
N LEU A 115 -16.60 -1.01 18.37
CA LEU A 115 -15.25 -0.96 18.93
C LEU A 115 -15.18 -1.70 20.26
N SER A 116 -13.96 -1.96 20.73
CA SER A 116 -13.72 -2.67 22.00
C SER A 116 -14.23 -1.93 23.23
N ASP A 117 -14.40 -0.61 23.14
CA ASP A 117 -14.99 0.23 24.20
C ASP A 117 -16.53 0.27 24.17
N GLY A 118 -17.15 -0.42 23.20
CA GLY A 118 -18.59 -0.45 23.00
C GLY A 118 -19.14 0.64 22.08
N THR A 119 -18.29 1.52 21.52
CA THR A 119 -18.75 2.57 20.60
C THR A 119 -19.21 1.97 19.28
N HIS A 120 -20.35 2.46 18.76
CA HIS A 120 -21.00 1.93 17.55
C HIS A 120 -20.91 2.91 16.38
N TYR A 121 -20.57 2.39 15.20
CA TYR A 121 -20.54 3.15 13.95
C TYR A 121 -21.31 2.41 12.85
N GLU A 122 -21.94 3.17 11.97
CA GLU A 122 -22.66 2.64 10.82
C GLU A 122 -22.33 3.44 9.56
N SER A 123 -22.24 2.76 8.41
CA SER A 123 -22.22 3.45 7.12
C SER A 123 -23.62 3.81 6.63
N THR A 124 -23.71 4.71 5.66
CA THR A 124 -24.89 4.76 4.79
C THR A 124 -24.99 3.48 3.96
N GLN A 125 -26.20 3.18 3.47
CA GLN A 125 -26.40 2.06 2.55
C GLN A 125 -25.80 2.37 1.18
N GLN A 126 -25.19 1.36 0.58
CA GLN A 126 -24.56 1.43 -0.74
C GLN A 126 -25.14 0.33 -1.62
N VAL A 127 -25.94 0.71 -2.61
CA VAL A 127 -26.47 -0.24 -3.61
C VAL A 127 -25.35 -0.57 -4.59
N MET A 128 -25.09 -1.86 -4.80
CA MET A 128 -24.05 -2.31 -5.71
C MET A 128 -24.46 -2.08 -7.18
N PRO A 129 -23.84 -1.16 -7.92
CA PRO A 129 -24.14 -0.95 -9.33
C PRO A 129 -23.53 -2.09 -10.19
N PRO A 130 -24.13 -2.41 -11.36
CA PRO A 130 -23.54 -3.36 -12.29
C PRO A 130 -22.23 -2.83 -12.88
N ALA A 131 -21.25 -3.73 -13.10
CA ALA A 131 -20.03 -3.41 -13.83
C ALA A 131 -20.26 -3.47 -15.34
N ALA A 132 -19.85 -2.42 -16.05
CA ALA A 132 -19.75 -2.47 -17.51
C ALA A 132 -18.54 -3.34 -17.92
N ARG A 133 -18.64 -4.02 -19.06
CA ARG A 133 -17.60 -4.95 -19.54
C ARG A 133 -16.48 -4.20 -20.25
N ILE A 134 -15.23 -4.56 -19.96
CA ILE A 134 -14.06 -4.10 -20.74
C ILE A 134 -13.96 -4.92 -22.04
N GLU A 135 -14.28 -4.29 -23.18
CA GLU A 135 -14.26 -4.93 -24.50
C GLU A 135 -12.84 -5.22 -24.95
N LYS A 136 -11.98 -4.20 -24.97
CA LYS A 136 -10.54 -4.35 -25.28
C LYS A 136 -9.69 -3.73 -24.20
N ILE A 137 -8.51 -4.31 -24.01
CA ILE A 137 -7.48 -3.79 -23.13
C ILE A 137 -6.13 -4.04 -23.79
N HIS A 138 -5.23 -3.08 -23.70
CA HIS A 138 -3.86 -3.24 -24.16
C HIS A 138 -2.92 -2.33 -23.36
N ALA A 139 -1.65 -2.73 -23.31
CA ALA A 139 -0.59 -1.96 -22.69
C ALA A 139 0.36 -1.44 -23.78
N GLN A 140 0.80 -0.19 -23.63
CA GLN A 140 1.80 0.43 -24.48
C GLN A 140 2.99 0.87 -23.63
N PHE A 141 4.18 0.37 -23.95
CA PHE A 141 5.40 0.81 -23.28
C PHE A 141 5.75 2.25 -23.66
N SER A 142 6.12 3.06 -22.67
CA SER A 142 6.52 4.46 -22.85
C SER A 142 7.66 4.82 -21.91
N LEU A 143 8.67 5.50 -22.44
CA LEU A 143 9.81 6.02 -21.67
C LEU A 143 9.44 7.19 -20.75
N LYS A 144 8.23 7.74 -20.91
CA LYS A 144 7.73 8.90 -20.18
C LYS A 144 6.33 8.65 -19.60
N SER A 145 6.02 7.39 -19.31
CA SER A 145 4.76 6.97 -18.71
C SER A 145 4.52 7.62 -17.35
N LEU A 146 5.58 7.72 -16.53
CA LEU A 146 5.52 8.24 -15.17
C LEU A 146 5.92 9.71 -15.13
N SER A 147 4.98 10.58 -14.74
CA SER A 147 5.18 12.02 -14.56
C SER A 147 4.37 12.51 -13.35
N PRO A 148 5.02 13.05 -12.29
CA PRO A 148 6.46 13.25 -12.15
C PRO A 148 7.26 11.92 -12.10
N PRO A 149 8.57 11.95 -12.35
CA PRO A 149 9.41 10.75 -12.28
C PRO A 149 9.39 10.12 -10.88
N VAL A 150 9.29 8.80 -10.81
CA VAL A 150 9.44 8.07 -9.56
C VAL A 150 10.87 8.23 -9.07
N LEU A 151 11.04 8.56 -7.79
CA LEU A 151 12.34 8.88 -7.17
C LEU A 151 13.13 9.95 -7.94
N GLY A 152 12.46 10.84 -8.68
CA GLY A 152 13.07 11.92 -9.45
C GLY A 152 13.86 11.49 -10.69
N TYR A 153 13.88 10.19 -11.02
CA TYR A 153 14.71 9.65 -12.11
C TYR A 153 13.98 8.67 -13.04
N TYR A 154 13.13 7.78 -12.50
CA TYR A 154 12.50 6.74 -13.31
C TYR A 154 11.20 7.23 -13.96
N THR A 155 11.16 7.19 -15.29
CA THR A 155 10.01 7.67 -16.09
C THR A 155 9.37 6.59 -16.94
N SER A 156 10.02 5.43 -17.09
CA SER A 156 9.58 4.34 -17.95
C SER A 156 8.45 3.54 -17.31
N GLY A 157 7.46 3.14 -18.12
CA GLY A 157 6.31 2.38 -17.66
C GLY A 157 5.40 1.94 -18.80
N HIS A 158 4.31 1.28 -18.44
CA HIS A 158 3.31 0.78 -19.36
C HIS A 158 2.03 1.58 -19.17
N ASP A 159 1.66 2.34 -20.20
CA ASP A 159 0.37 3.00 -20.26
C ASP A 159 -0.68 1.98 -20.67
N VAL A 160 -1.68 1.77 -19.82
CA VAL A 160 -2.76 0.81 -20.08
C VAL A 160 -3.99 1.53 -20.56
N PHE A 161 -4.50 1.09 -21.71
CA PHE A 161 -5.67 1.64 -22.36
C PHE A 161 -6.78 0.60 -22.44
N ILE A 162 -8.02 1.05 -22.26
CA ILE A 162 -9.22 0.24 -22.43
C ILE A 162 -10.13 0.79 -23.53
N GLU A 163 -10.94 -0.10 -24.07
CA GLU A 163 -12.18 0.24 -24.78
C GLU A 163 -13.36 -0.24 -23.94
N LEU A 164 -14.28 0.67 -23.63
CA LEU A 164 -15.45 0.41 -22.81
C LEU A 164 -16.72 0.77 -23.59
N GLN A 165 -17.69 -0.15 -23.61
CA GLN A 165 -19.05 0.16 -24.04
C GLN A 165 -19.87 0.57 -22.82
N ASP A 166 -20.18 1.86 -22.73
CA ASP A 166 -20.99 2.40 -21.64
C ASP A 166 -22.47 1.98 -21.80
N PRO A 167 -23.16 1.55 -20.73
CA PRO A 167 -24.59 1.28 -20.75
C PRO A 167 -25.40 2.58 -20.92
N ALA A 168 -26.28 2.61 -21.91
CA ALA A 168 -27.15 3.76 -22.17
C ALA A 168 -28.18 4.00 -21.05
N ASP A 169 -28.80 5.19 -21.08
CA ASP A 169 -29.98 5.59 -20.29
C ASP A 169 -29.77 5.75 -18.79
N GLN A 170 -28.54 5.62 -18.29
CA GLN A 170 -28.17 5.89 -16.90
C GLN A 170 -26.84 6.62 -16.83
N ARG A 171 -26.62 7.40 -15.78
CA ARG A 171 -25.32 8.05 -15.54
C ARG A 171 -24.43 7.08 -14.80
N ASN A 172 -23.29 6.74 -15.37
CA ASN A 172 -22.35 5.76 -14.87
C ASN A 172 -21.07 6.44 -14.36
N TYR A 173 -20.58 5.93 -13.23
CA TYR A 173 -19.33 6.35 -12.62
C TYR A 173 -18.41 5.15 -12.51
N TYR A 174 -17.16 5.32 -12.92
CA TYR A 174 -16.19 4.25 -12.92
C TYR A 174 -14.92 4.66 -12.18
N ARG A 175 -14.30 3.67 -11.54
CA ARG A 175 -12.98 3.73 -10.96
C ARG A 175 -12.14 2.59 -11.51
N TRP A 176 -10.87 2.87 -11.81
CA TRP A 176 -9.90 1.83 -12.12
C TRP A 176 -8.77 1.81 -11.10
N ASP A 177 -8.43 0.60 -10.71
CA ASP A 177 -7.24 0.25 -9.96
C ASP A 177 -6.58 -0.97 -10.64
N TRP A 178 -5.33 -1.25 -10.26
CA TRP A 178 -4.58 -2.33 -10.86
C TRP A 178 -3.67 -3.01 -9.83
N VAL A 179 -3.41 -4.29 -10.09
CA VAL A 179 -2.40 -5.09 -9.40
C VAL A 179 -1.44 -5.63 -10.45
N ASP A 180 -0.17 -5.28 -10.33
CA ASP A 180 0.91 -5.81 -11.16
C ASP A 180 1.59 -6.96 -10.43
N TYR A 181 1.63 -8.12 -11.08
CA TYR A 181 2.26 -9.33 -10.55
C TYR A 181 3.64 -9.49 -11.19
N GLU A 182 4.67 -9.36 -10.37
CA GLU A 182 6.07 -9.41 -10.76
C GLU A 182 6.73 -10.71 -10.24
N PRO A 183 7.35 -11.53 -11.09
CA PRO A 183 8.07 -12.72 -10.64
C PRO A 183 9.18 -12.35 -9.65
N GLN A 184 9.12 -12.94 -8.46
CA GLN A 184 10.04 -12.67 -7.37
C GLN A 184 10.96 -13.88 -7.15
N TYR A 185 12.26 -13.62 -7.12
CA TYR A 185 13.28 -14.65 -6.92
C TYR A 185 13.87 -14.66 -5.51
N TRP A 186 13.70 -13.59 -4.73
CA TRP A 186 14.24 -13.45 -3.38
C TRP A 186 13.08 -13.36 -2.38
N CYS A 187 12.91 -14.39 -1.55
CA CYS A 187 11.71 -14.58 -0.72
C CYS A 187 11.93 -14.21 0.74
N ARG A 188 13.17 -14.11 1.22
CA ARG A 188 13.39 -13.78 2.63
C ARG A 188 14.64 -12.96 2.82
N THR A 189 14.52 -11.96 3.68
CA THR A 189 15.62 -11.17 4.21
C THR A 189 15.69 -11.40 5.72
N CYS A 190 16.85 -11.78 6.24
CA CYS A 190 17.10 -11.92 7.67
C CYS A 190 18.16 -10.89 8.07
N HIS A 191 17.74 -9.87 8.82
CA HIS A 191 18.65 -8.88 9.41
C HIS A 191 19.21 -9.40 10.73
N GLN A 192 20.53 -9.38 10.90
CA GLN A 192 21.21 -9.88 12.10
C GLN A 192 20.84 -11.32 12.49
N GLY A 193 20.59 -12.15 11.49
CA GLY A 193 20.15 -13.53 11.68
C GLY A 193 20.27 -14.30 10.38
N PHE A 194 19.87 -15.57 10.39
CA PHE A 194 19.91 -16.43 9.22
C PHE A 194 18.60 -17.22 9.08
N TYR A 195 18.26 -17.58 7.84
CA TYR A 195 17.08 -18.40 7.57
C TYR A 195 17.35 -19.87 7.92
N SER A 196 16.39 -20.55 8.54
CA SER A 196 16.54 -21.96 8.90
C SER A 196 15.27 -22.75 8.62
N ILE A 197 15.43 -23.92 7.99
CA ILE A 197 14.34 -24.86 7.71
C ILE A 197 13.91 -25.57 9.00
N PHE A 198 14.88 -25.97 9.81
CA PHE A 198 14.66 -26.60 11.11
C PHE A 198 15.13 -25.70 12.25
N ASN A 199 14.64 -25.97 13.46
CA ASN A 199 14.96 -25.18 14.64
C ASN A 199 16.47 -25.22 14.95
N PRO A 200 17.17 -24.08 14.96
CA PRO A 200 18.58 -24.05 15.35
C PRO A 200 18.74 -24.29 16.86
N ILE A 201 19.61 -25.21 17.24
CA ILE A 201 20.00 -25.45 18.63
C ILE A 201 21.41 -24.92 18.82
N GLU A 202 21.56 -23.89 19.65
CA GLU A 202 22.86 -23.31 19.98
C GLU A 202 23.67 -24.27 20.87
N VAL A 203 24.86 -24.64 20.42
CA VAL A 203 25.77 -25.55 21.16
C VAL A 203 26.89 -24.77 21.85
N SER A 204 27.33 -23.67 21.22
CA SER A 204 28.29 -22.71 21.77
C SER A 204 28.11 -21.39 21.04
N SER A 205 28.51 -20.26 21.63
CA SER A 205 28.34 -18.91 21.05
C SER A 205 28.57 -18.86 19.53
N ASP A 206 27.52 -18.54 18.78
CA ASP A 206 27.52 -18.45 17.29
C ASP A 206 27.83 -19.78 16.56
N ARG A 207 27.51 -20.92 17.19
CA ARG A 207 27.56 -22.27 16.59
C ARG A 207 26.31 -23.08 16.93
N TYR A 208 25.70 -23.62 15.89
CA TYR A 208 24.40 -24.27 15.92
C TYR A 208 24.49 -25.70 15.40
N ILE A 209 23.54 -26.51 15.82
CA ILE A 209 23.16 -27.75 15.15
C ILE A 209 21.70 -27.64 14.73
N SER A 210 21.32 -28.36 13.69
CA SER A 210 19.96 -28.43 13.22
C SER A 210 19.17 -29.38 14.13
N GLY A 211 18.14 -28.85 14.80
CA GLY A 211 17.20 -29.65 15.55
C GLY A 211 16.22 -30.41 14.65
N PRO A 212 15.37 -31.27 15.24
CA PRO A 212 14.44 -32.10 14.50
C PRO A 212 13.11 -31.41 14.13
N GLU A 213 12.82 -30.24 14.72
CA GLU A 213 11.53 -29.57 14.55
C GLU A 213 11.60 -28.59 13.37
N MET A 214 10.53 -28.55 12.58
CA MET A 214 10.43 -27.59 11.48
C MET A 214 10.25 -26.17 12.04
N TYR A 215 10.99 -25.21 11.47
CA TYR A 215 11.01 -23.82 11.89
C TYR A 215 10.65 -22.87 10.74
N GLU A 216 11.27 -23.06 9.57
CA GLU A 216 10.96 -22.38 8.30
C GLU A 216 10.93 -20.84 8.34
N GLU A 217 11.74 -20.22 9.18
CA GLU A 217 11.71 -18.77 9.48
C GLU A 217 13.12 -18.20 9.69
N CYS A 218 13.23 -16.87 9.83
CA CYS A 218 14.49 -16.25 10.26
C CYS A 218 14.75 -16.56 11.73
N TYR A 219 15.94 -17.06 12.04
CA TYR A 219 16.42 -17.23 13.39
C TYR A 219 17.27 -16.03 13.80
N PHE A 220 16.92 -15.43 14.93
CA PHE A 220 17.60 -14.27 15.51
C PHE A 220 18.21 -14.66 16.86
N PRO A 221 19.54 -14.74 16.98
CA PRO A 221 20.17 -15.07 18.26
C PRO A 221 19.89 -13.97 19.30
N THR A 222 19.61 -14.35 20.54
CA THR A 222 19.17 -13.39 21.58
C THR A 222 20.30 -12.55 22.18
N ASN A 223 21.57 -12.97 22.04
CA ASN A 223 22.74 -12.28 22.58
C ASN A 223 23.84 -12.20 21.50
N ILE A 224 23.67 -11.28 20.55
CA ILE A 224 24.64 -11.10 19.46
C ILE A 224 25.78 -10.20 19.94
N ASP A 225 26.95 -10.78 20.17
CA ASP A 225 28.20 -10.03 20.37
C ASP A 225 28.55 -9.28 19.06
N PRO A 226 29.05 -8.03 19.10
CA PRO A 226 29.63 -7.35 17.94
C PRO A 226 30.61 -8.17 17.09
N GLY A 227 31.26 -9.19 17.68
CA GLY A 227 32.13 -10.13 16.96
C GLY A 227 31.43 -11.34 16.31
N ALA A 228 30.12 -11.51 16.49
CA ALA A 228 29.37 -12.64 15.94
C ALA A 228 29.23 -12.53 14.41
N ARG A 229 29.23 -13.66 13.70
CA ARG A 229 29.15 -13.68 12.23
C ARG A 229 27.86 -13.10 11.66
N VAL A 230 26.77 -13.14 12.43
CA VAL A 230 25.50 -12.53 12.06
C VAL A 230 25.41 -11.03 12.40
N TYR A 231 26.34 -10.50 13.20
CA TYR A 231 26.22 -9.14 13.70
C TYR A 231 26.35 -8.11 12.58
N GLY A 232 25.32 -7.28 12.40
CA GLY A 232 25.30 -6.21 11.40
C GLY A 232 25.23 -6.71 9.96
N VAL A 233 25.05 -8.01 9.75
CA VAL A 233 24.91 -8.63 8.43
C VAL A 233 23.43 -8.86 8.12
N THR A 234 23.07 -8.75 6.84
CA THR A 234 21.73 -9.04 6.34
C THR A 234 21.84 -10.08 5.25
N TRP A 235 21.21 -11.23 5.41
CA TRP A 235 21.21 -12.30 4.41
C TRP A 235 19.90 -12.34 3.64
N ASP A 236 19.98 -12.48 2.33
CA ASP A 236 18.84 -12.67 1.45
C ASP A 236 18.82 -14.10 0.88
N TYR A 237 17.63 -14.67 0.84
CA TYR A 237 17.41 -16.07 0.48
C TYR A 237 16.49 -16.18 -0.73
N VAL A 238 16.95 -16.99 -1.69
CA VAL A 238 16.23 -17.28 -2.93
C VAL A 238 14.96 -18.07 -2.64
N CYS A 239 13.91 -17.79 -3.39
CA CYS A 239 12.64 -18.51 -3.34
C CYS A 239 12.81 -19.98 -3.72
N ARG A 240 12.24 -20.88 -2.91
CA ARG A 240 12.18 -22.32 -3.18
C ARG A 240 11.03 -22.67 -4.13
N THR A 241 9.92 -21.95 -4.01
CA THR A 241 8.70 -22.12 -4.81
C THR A 241 8.52 -20.92 -5.74
N GLN A 242 7.60 -21.04 -6.69
CA GLN A 242 7.17 -19.88 -7.47
C GLN A 242 6.64 -18.78 -6.53
N CYS A 243 6.89 -17.54 -6.90
CA CYS A 243 6.56 -16.38 -6.09
C CYS A 243 6.32 -15.17 -6.98
N TRP A 244 5.29 -14.41 -6.66
CA TRP A 244 4.98 -13.14 -7.31
C TRP A 244 4.82 -12.06 -6.25
N GLU A 245 5.51 -10.96 -6.46
CA GLU A 245 5.25 -9.70 -5.77
C GLU A 245 4.00 -9.06 -6.39
N MET A 246 3.11 -8.54 -5.54
CA MET A 246 1.88 -7.86 -5.90
C MET A 246 2.04 -6.37 -5.65
N LEU A 247 2.12 -5.59 -6.73
CA LEU A 247 2.31 -4.15 -6.70
C LEU A 247 0.99 -3.48 -7.04
N HIS A 248 0.49 -2.66 -6.11
CA HIS A 248 -0.82 -2.05 -6.20
C HIS A 248 -0.75 -0.64 -6.75
N SER A 249 -1.80 -0.23 -7.46
CA SER A 249 -1.97 1.14 -7.93
C SER A 249 -1.94 2.15 -6.78
N TYR A 250 -1.14 3.21 -6.92
CA TYR A 250 -1.10 4.34 -5.98
C TYR A 250 -1.98 5.52 -6.41
N SER A 251 -2.41 5.53 -7.68
CA SER A 251 -3.29 6.55 -8.23
C SER A 251 -4.67 5.99 -8.52
N VAL A 252 -5.70 6.78 -8.23
CA VAL A 252 -7.09 6.50 -8.57
C VAL A 252 -7.40 7.13 -9.93
N ALA A 253 -7.79 6.31 -10.90
CA ALA A 253 -8.37 6.77 -12.16
C ALA A 253 -9.90 6.78 -12.05
N LEU A 254 -10.54 7.90 -12.38
CA LEU A 254 -11.97 8.11 -12.25
C LEU A 254 -12.57 8.58 -13.58
N PHE A 255 -13.81 8.17 -13.85
CA PHE A 255 -14.56 8.62 -15.02
C PHE A 255 -16.05 8.81 -14.70
N ASP A 256 -16.63 9.81 -15.35
CA ASP A 256 -18.04 10.17 -15.32
C ASP A 256 -18.51 10.29 -16.77
N ASP A 257 -19.52 9.51 -17.13
CA ASP A 257 -20.04 9.41 -18.49
C ASP A 257 -20.92 10.59 -18.92
N GLN A 258 -21.02 11.67 -18.13
CA GLN A 258 -21.87 12.83 -18.39
C GLN A 258 -21.84 13.33 -19.85
N TYR A 259 -20.71 13.21 -20.54
CA TYR A 259 -20.52 13.66 -21.93
C TYR A 259 -20.44 12.54 -22.98
N THR A 260 -20.52 11.28 -22.56
CA THR A 260 -20.36 10.08 -23.40
C THR A 260 -21.35 8.96 -23.08
N ASN A 261 -22.44 9.25 -22.35
CA ASN A 261 -23.44 8.27 -21.92
C ASN A 261 -23.93 7.40 -23.09
N GLY A 262 -23.85 6.08 -22.91
CA GLY A 262 -24.23 5.07 -23.90
C GLY A 262 -23.27 4.93 -25.08
N GLY A 263 -22.19 5.72 -25.10
CA GLY A 263 -21.20 5.73 -26.18
C GLY A 263 -20.07 4.73 -25.97
N LEU A 264 -19.37 4.42 -27.07
CA LEU A 264 -18.08 3.77 -27.00
C LEU A 264 -17.04 4.77 -26.47
N ILE A 265 -16.27 4.37 -25.47
CA ILE A 265 -15.14 5.12 -24.94
C ILE A 265 -13.86 4.43 -25.44
N PRO A 266 -13.26 4.88 -26.57
CA PRO A 266 -12.08 4.25 -27.12
C PRO A 266 -10.79 4.78 -26.47
N ASN A 267 -9.81 3.90 -26.28
CA ASN A 267 -8.44 4.24 -25.87
C ASN A 267 -8.37 5.13 -24.62
N PHE A 268 -9.18 4.84 -23.61
CA PHE A 268 -9.10 5.55 -22.34
C PHE A 268 -7.93 5.02 -21.50
N LYS A 269 -6.99 5.89 -21.14
CA LYS A 269 -5.84 5.53 -20.30
C LYS A 269 -6.30 5.37 -18.85
N VAL A 270 -6.20 4.15 -18.32
CA VAL A 270 -6.65 3.80 -16.96
C VAL A 270 -5.51 3.54 -15.99
N ALA A 271 -4.31 3.26 -16.49
CA ALA A 271 -3.15 3.03 -15.64
C ALA A 271 -1.84 3.48 -16.30
N ALA A 272 -0.87 3.75 -15.45
CA ALA A 272 0.55 3.90 -15.80
C ALA A 272 1.32 2.99 -14.84
N ILE A 273 1.67 1.79 -15.29
CA ILE A 273 2.33 0.76 -14.47
C ILE A 273 3.84 0.98 -14.56
N PRO A 274 4.54 1.24 -13.43
CA PRO A 274 5.98 1.45 -13.46
C PRO A 274 6.74 0.26 -14.06
N PHE A 275 7.86 0.54 -14.73
CA PHE A 275 8.72 -0.51 -15.27
C PHE A 275 9.69 -1.01 -14.17
N TYR A 276 9.39 -2.11 -13.49
CA TYR A 276 10.19 -2.58 -12.36
C TYR A 276 11.44 -3.38 -12.75
N GLN A 277 11.31 -4.26 -13.75
CA GLN A 277 12.37 -5.15 -14.24
C GLN A 277 12.12 -5.60 -15.69
N HIS A 278 13.14 -6.11 -16.36
CA HIS A 278 13.01 -6.63 -17.74
C HIS A 278 12.28 -7.98 -17.85
N GLY A 279 12.09 -8.69 -16.73
CA GLY A 279 11.27 -9.90 -16.70
C GLY A 279 9.81 -9.63 -17.12
N PRO A 280 9.04 -10.64 -17.52
CA PRO A 280 7.62 -10.44 -17.81
C PRO A 280 6.84 -10.08 -16.54
N CYS A 281 5.71 -9.39 -16.69
CA CYS A 281 4.75 -9.18 -15.61
C CYS A 281 3.31 -9.46 -16.09
N LEU A 282 2.39 -9.54 -15.14
CA LEU A 282 0.96 -9.64 -15.42
C LEU A 282 0.24 -8.51 -14.68
N ALA A 283 -0.35 -7.59 -15.44
CA ALA A 283 -1.16 -6.52 -14.90
C ALA A 283 -2.64 -6.90 -14.89
N SER A 284 -3.26 -6.97 -13.71
CA SER A 284 -4.70 -7.13 -13.56
C SER A 284 -5.36 -5.77 -13.36
N VAL A 285 -6.10 -5.30 -14.35
CA VAL A 285 -6.87 -4.06 -14.26
C VAL A 285 -8.28 -4.35 -13.79
N ARG A 286 -8.72 -3.63 -12.76
CA ARG A 286 -10.05 -3.76 -12.16
C ARG A 286 -10.85 -2.51 -12.46
N GLN A 287 -11.99 -2.67 -13.11
CA GLN A 287 -12.98 -1.63 -13.31
C GLN A 287 -14.09 -1.80 -12.27
N SER A 288 -14.26 -0.80 -11.41
CA SER A 288 -15.31 -0.75 -10.40
C SER A 288 -16.36 0.27 -10.80
N SER A 289 -17.63 -0.12 -10.82
CA SER A 289 -18.74 0.83 -10.92
C SER A 289 -19.00 1.47 -9.56
N LEU A 290 -19.29 2.77 -9.55
CA LEU A 290 -19.51 3.55 -8.33
C LEU A 290 -20.92 4.14 -8.26
N THR A 291 -21.39 4.34 -7.03
CA THR A 291 -22.54 5.22 -6.76
C THR A 291 -22.14 6.69 -6.94
N PRO A 292 -23.09 7.62 -7.18
CA PRO A 292 -22.79 9.04 -7.26
C PRO A 292 -22.07 9.57 -6.00
N ASP A 293 -22.44 9.06 -4.83
CA ASP A 293 -21.84 9.45 -3.54
C ASP A 293 -20.40 8.96 -3.43
N ALA A 294 -20.14 7.70 -3.80
CA ALA A 294 -18.80 7.13 -3.82
C ALA A 294 -17.90 7.87 -4.82
N TYR A 295 -18.41 8.20 -6.01
CA TYR A 295 -17.65 8.97 -6.99
C TYR A 295 -17.25 10.34 -6.46
N ARG A 296 -18.18 11.08 -5.82
CA ARG A 296 -17.87 12.38 -5.20
C ARG A 296 -16.77 12.25 -4.15
N TYR A 297 -16.85 11.23 -3.30
CA TYR A 297 -15.83 10.97 -2.29
C TYR A 297 -14.45 10.71 -2.93
N PHE A 298 -14.35 9.76 -3.87
CA PHE A 298 -13.07 9.42 -4.50
C PHE A 298 -12.53 10.56 -5.35
N LYS A 299 -13.39 11.38 -5.96
CA LYS A 299 -12.99 12.57 -6.70
C LYS A 299 -12.33 13.60 -5.78
N LEU A 300 -12.95 13.90 -4.63
CA LEU A 300 -12.35 14.77 -3.62
C LEU A 300 -11.03 14.20 -3.09
N PHE A 301 -10.97 12.89 -2.83
CA PHE A 301 -9.74 12.22 -2.41
C PHE A 301 -8.63 12.35 -3.45
N ALA A 302 -8.92 12.08 -4.72
CA ALA A 302 -7.95 12.21 -5.81
C ALA A 302 -7.51 13.67 -6.00
N ASP A 303 -8.42 14.64 -5.93
CA ASP A 303 -8.09 16.06 -6.08
C ASP A 303 -7.20 16.58 -4.94
N GLN A 304 -7.31 16.01 -3.73
CA GLN A 304 -6.48 16.38 -2.58
C GLN A 304 -5.13 15.66 -2.52
N THR A 305 -5.02 14.48 -3.12
CA THR A 305 -3.80 13.64 -3.02
C THR A 305 -2.96 13.67 -4.29
N GLN A 306 -3.58 13.79 -5.46
CA GLN A 306 -2.91 13.70 -6.76
C GLN A 306 -2.75 15.06 -7.46
N ASN A 307 -3.54 16.07 -7.09
CA ASN A 307 -3.49 17.41 -7.70
C ASN A 307 -2.94 18.46 -6.72
N THR A 308 -1.83 18.15 -6.05
CA THR A 308 -1.18 19.04 -5.08
C THR A 308 0.00 19.79 -5.68
N GLY A 309 0.24 21.05 -5.27
CA GLY A 309 1.43 21.84 -5.62
C GLY A 309 1.21 22.99 -6.61
N GLY A 310 -0.03 23.42 -6.87
CA GLY A 310 -0.37 24.59 -7.69
C GLY A 310 -0.77 25.82 -6.87
N LEU A 311 -0.78 27.00 -7.49
CA LEU A 311 -1.20 28.27 -6.84
C LEU A 311 -2.71 28.28 -6.45
N ALA A 312 -3.47 27.29 -6.90
CA ALA A 312 -4.89 27.08 -6.64
C ALA A 312 -5.13 25.70 -5.98
N ASP A 313 -4.25 25.29 -5.06
CA ASP A 313 -4.43 24.06 -4.29
C ASP A 313 -5.75 24.09 -3.50
N THR A 314 -6.47 22.96 -3.52
CA THR A 314 -7.69 22.80 -2.75
C THR A 314 -7.36 22.86 -1.26
N PRO A 315 -8.10 23.65 -0.44
CA PRO A 315 -7.85 23.70 1.00
C PRO A 315 -7.89 22.28 1.60
N PRO A 316 -6.92 21.91 2.45
CA PRO A 316 -6.85 20.58 3.03
C PRO A 316 -8.01 20.39 4.01
N THR A 317 -9.11 19.82 3.53
CA THR A 317 -10.26 19.44 4.35
C THR A 317 -10.43 17.94 4.24
N ALA A 318 -10.34 17.21 5.36
CA ALA A 318 -10.49 15.76 5.34
C ALA A 318 -11.83 15.38 4.67
N PRO A 319 -11.82 14.48 3.67
CA PRO A 319 -13.06 14.09 3.01
C PRO A 319 -13.88 13.28 4.02
N VAL A 320 -15.01 13.83 4.43
CA VAL A 320 -15.93 13.17 5.36
C VAL A 320 -16.50 11.93 4.66
N GLY A 321 -16.39 10.80 5.33
CA GLY A 321 -16.85 9.52 4.84
C GLY A 321 -18.37 9.35 4.88
N ASN A 322 -18.81 8.13 4.60
CA ASN A 322 -20.19 7.72 4.80
C ASN A 322 -20.42 6.93 6.09
N VAL A 323 -19.38 6.74 6.90
CA VAL A 323 -19.46 6.09 8.22
C VAL A 323 -19.65 7.15 9.30
N HIS A 324 -20.56 6.91 10.25
CA HIS A 324 -20.87 7.84 11.33
C HIS A 324 -21.04 7.12 12.66
N ASN A 325 -20.68 7.79 13.75
CA ASN A 325 -20.96 7.31 15.10
C ASN A 325 -22.46 7.43 15.39
N VAL A 326 -23.08 6.35 15.86
CA VAL A 326 -24.52 6.27 16.14
C VAL A 326 -24.92 7.16 17.34
N ALA A 327 -24.06 7.26 18.35
CA ALA A 327 -24.31 8.06 19.55
C ALA A 327 -23.89 9.53 19.40
N ASN A 328 -22.89 9.81 18.55
CA ASN A 328 -22.37 11.17 18.32
C ASN A 328 -22.22 11.49 16.82
N PRO A 329 -23.29 11.97 16.15
CA PRO A 329 -23.25 12.30 14.72
C PRO A 329 -22.29 13.45 14.35
N LYS A 330 -21.74 14.17 15.34
CA LYS A 330 -20.76 15.26 15.12
C LYS A 330 -19.31 14.76 15.11
N GLU A 331 -19.07 13.50 15.49
CA GLU A 331 -17.75 12.90 15.39
C GLU A 331 -17.34 12.76 13.92
N VAL A 332 -16.11 13.19 13.64
CA VAL A 332 -15.56 13.10 12.28
C VAL A 332 -14.97 11.72 12.08
N VAL A 333 -15.47 11.01 11.07
CA VAL A 333 -14.90 9.77 10.56
C VAL A 333 -14.48 9.98 9.12
N VAL A 334 -13.29 9.50 8.79
CA VAL A 334 -12.66 9.61 7.47
C VAL A 334 -12.64 8.24 6.81
N GLY A 335 -12.49 8.21 5.50
CA GLY A 335 -12.54 6.98 4.71
C GLY A 335 -13.94 6.74 4.13
N TYR A 336 -14.15 5.64 3.43
CA TYR A 336 -15.42 5.35 2.78
C TYR A 336 -15.66 3.86 2.70
N PHE A 337 -16.90 3.46 2.98
CA PHE A 337 -17.39 2.11 2.71
C PHE A 337 -18.23 2.11 1.45
N THR A 338 -17.92 1.28 0.46
CA THR A 338 -18.72 1.19 -0.77
C THR A 338 -18.99 -0.24 -1.21
N ALA A 339 -19.96 -0.42 -2.10
CA ALA A 339 -20.25 -1.66 -2.77
C ALA A 339 -20.20 -1.44 -4.27
N SER A 340 -19.38 -2.21 -4.97
CA SER A 340 -19.06 -1.99 -6.37
C SER A 340 -19.19 -3.29 -7.15
N GLY A 341 -19.92 -3.24 -8.27
CA GLY A 341 -19.73 -4.24 -9.31
C GLY A 341 -18.34 -4.06 -9.91
N VAL A 342 -17.59 -5.15 -10.03
CA VAL A 342 -16.23 -5.16 -10.57
C VAL A 342 -16.15 -6.07 -11.78
N PHE A 343 -15.46 -5.59 -12.81
CA PHE A 343 -14.98 -6.38 -13.93
C PHE A 343 -13.44 -6.31 -13.96
N SER A 344 -12.78 -7.47 -13.91
CA SER A 344 -11.31 -7.55 -13.93
C SER A 344 -10.83 -8.17 -15.24
N LYS A 345 -9.73 -7.64 -15.78
CA LYS A 345 -9.11 -8.15 -17.01
C LYS A 345 -7.58 -8.17 -16.87
N PRO A 346 -6.95 -9.35 -16.89
CA PRO A 346 -5.49 -9.48 -16.85
C PRO A 346 -4.86 -9.20 -18.23
N ILE A 347 -3.64 -8.66 -18.21
CA ILE A 347 -2.78 -8.41 -19.38
C ILE A 347 -1.40 -8.99 -19.06
N TYR A 348 -0.96 -9.96 -19.84
CA TYR A 348 0.43 -10.42 -19.78
C TYR A 348 1.31 -9.50 -20.63
N ILE A 349 2.40 -9.01 -20.04
CA ILE A 349 3.32 -8.08 -20.67
C ILE A 349 4.70 -8.73 -20.70
N ASP A 350 5.15 -9.11 -21.90
CA ASP A 350 6.53 -9.49 -22.13
C ASP A 350 7.37 -8.22 -22.34
N ARG A 351 8.46 -8.09 -21.57
CA ARG A 351 9.28 -6.88 -21.49
C ARG A 351 10.74 -7.12 -21.89
N LYS A 352 11.06 -8.32 -22.35
CA LYS A 352 12.45 -8.75 -22.60
C LYS A 352 13.19 -7.83 -23.58
N ASP A 353 12.49 -7.26 -24.54
CA ASP A 353 13.07 -6.44 -25.61
C ASP A 353 12.90 -4.92 -25.40
N TYR A 354 12.30 -4.49 -24.28
CA TYR A 354 12.04 -3.08 -24.03
C TYR A 354 13.31 -2.33 -23.63
N GLN A 355 13.52 -1.18 -24.27
CA GLN A 355 14.71 -0.34 -24.11
C GLN A 355 14.37 0.85 -23.21
N GLY A 356 14.35 0.66 -21.89
CA GLY A 356 14.10 1.73 -20.91
C GLY A 356 14.83 1.45 -19.60
N VAL A 357 14.86 2.43 -18.70
CA VAL A 357 15.51 2.25 -17.39
C VAL A 357 14.48 1.75 -16.38
N PRO A 358 14.56 0.50 -15.90
CA PRO A 358 13.65 -0.01 -14.90
C PRO A 358 13.95 0.58 -13.52
N LEU A 359 12.98 0.53 -12.60
CA LEU A 359 13.18 0.91 -11.19
C LEU A 359 14.25 0.05 -10.51
N GLY A 360 14.49 -1.16 -11.03
CA GLY A 360 15.55 -2.07 -10.60
C GLY A 360 16.97 -1.66 -11.02
N TYR A 361 17.15 -0.58 -11.79
CA TYR A 361 18.46 -0.08 -12.17
C TYR A 361 19.02 0.85 -11.08
N ASP A 362 20.28 0.65 -10.68
CA ASP A 362 20.99 1.55 -9.78
C ASP A 362 21.65 2.70 -10.59
N PRO A 363 21.29 3.98 -10.35
CA PRO A 363 21.91 5.11 -11.04
C PRO A 363 23.42 5.26 -10.79
N ILE A 364 23.94 4.68 -9.72
CA ILE A 364 25.35 4.74 -9.31
C ILE A 364 26.11 3.51 -9.81
N ASN A 365 25.57 2.31 -9.53
CA ASN A 365 26.28 1.04 -9.75
C ASN A 365 25.86 0.30 -11.03
N GLY A 366 24.81 0.73 -11.72
CA GLY A 366 24.29 0.10 -12.92
C GLY A 366 23.28 -1.02 -12.63
N TYR A 367 23.24 -2.05 -13.48
CA TYR A 367 22.33 -3.17 -13.30
C TYR A 367 22.79 -4.11 -12.17
N PRO A 368 21.90 -4.46 -11.23
CA PRO A 368 22.23 -5.39 -10.16
C PRO A 368 22.49 -6.78 -10.74
N GLN A 369 23.46 -7.49 -10.17
CA GLN A 369 23.91 -8.79 -10.68
C GLN A 369 23.04 -9.94 -10.15
N GLY A 370 22.78 -10.94 -10.99
CA GLY A 370 22.04 -12.15 -10.61
C GLY A 370 20.56 -12.12 -11.00
N GLN A 371 19.93 -13.29 -10.96
CA GLN A 371 18.53 -13.46 -11.35
C GLN A 371 17.60 -12.81 -10.33
N GLY A 372 16.66 -12.01 -10.83
CA GLY A 372 15.65 -11.32 -9.99
C GLY A 372 16.20 -10.21 -9.11
N SER A 373 17.47 -9.83 -9.28
CA SER A 373 18.08 -8.73 -8.52
C SER A 373 17.52 -7.36 -8.92
N GLU A 374 17.01 -7.19 -10.15
CA GLU A 374 16.33 -5.96 -10.59
C GLU A 374 15.10 -5.67 -9.73
N LEU A 375 14.13 -6.60 -9.65
CA LEU A 375 12.96 -6.41 -8.79
C LEU A 375 13.37 -6.23 -7.32
N PHE A 376 14.35 -7.02 -6.84
CA PHE A 376 14.84 -6.88 -5.48
C PHE A 376 15.36 -5.47 -5.19
N TYR A 377 16.16 -4.90 -6.10
CA TYR A 377 16.66 -3.54 -5.99
C TYR A 377 15.54 -2.52 -6.08
N ALA A 378 14.55 -2.72 -6.96
CA ALA A 378 13.40 -1.84 -7.09
C ALA A 378 12.62 -1.70 -5.77
N LEU A 379 12.47 -2.81 -5.03
CA LEU A 379 11.75 -2.87 -3.75
C LEU A 379 12.61 -2.43 -2.56
N ASN A 380 13.90 -2.81 -2.53
CA ASN A 380 14.74 -2.68 -1.33
C ASN A 380 15.82 -1.59 -1.43
N ARG A 381 16.04 -1.02 -2.62
CA ARG A 381 17.08 -0.01 -2.91
C ARG A 381 18.51 -0.45 -2.57
N ARG A 382 18.76 -1.76 -2.63
CA ARG A 382 20.08 -2.40 -2.45
C ARG A 382 20.13 -3.69 -3.24
N ASP A 383 21.33 -4.15 -3.54
CA ASP A 383 21.53 -5.48 -4.12
C ASP A 383 21.21 -6.58 -3.09
N PRO A 384 20.72 -7.74 -3.55
CA PRO A 384 20.56 -8.89 -2.67
C PRO A 384 21.93 -9.35 -2.16
N HIS A 385 21.99 -9.71 -0.88
CA HIS A 385 23.18 -10.18 -0.21
C HIS A 385 23.03 -11.68 0.12
N PRO A 386 23.31 -12.59 -0.83
CA PRO A 386 23.16 -14.03 -0.61
C PRO A 386 24.09 -14.52 0.49
N GLU A 387 23.58 -15.45 1.31
CA GLU A 387 24.43 -16.18 2.25
C GLU A 387 25.52 -16.97 1.49
N PRO A 388 26.81 -16.80 1.84
CA PRO A 388 27.91 -17.49 1.17
C PRO A 388 27.83 -19.00 1.45
N SER A 389 28.19 -19.80 0.47
CA SER A 389 28.30 -21.26 0.67
C SER A 389 29.45 -21.59 1.63
N PRO A 390 29.31 -22.61 2.50
CA PRO A 390 30.40 -23.07 3.35
C PRO A 390 31.60 -23.53 2.51
N ASP A 391 32.77 -22.93 2.73
CA ASP A 391 34.04 -23.39 2.14
C ASP A 391 34.71 -24.39 3.10
N PRO A 392 34.96 -25.64 2.69
CA PRO A 392 35.63 -26.63 3.52
C PRO A 392 37.12 -26.33 3.79
N ASN A 393 37.78 -25.46 3.01
CA ASN A 393 39.19 -25.08 3.19
C ASN A 393 39.37 -23.55 3.12
N PRO A 394 38.81 -22.79 4.08
CA PRO A 394 38.84 -21.35 4.02
C PRO A 394 40.27 -20.79 4.18
N PRO A 395 40.65 -19.75 3.41
CA PRO A 395 41.87 -18.99 3.70
C PRO A 395 41.86 -18.51 5.17
N PRO A 396 43.02 -18.47 5.86
CA PRO A 396 43.10 -18.08 7.28
C PRO A 396 42.47 -16.72 7.62
N ASN A 397 42.33 -15.83 6.63
CA ASN A 397 41.77 -14.48 6.74
C ASN A 397 40.54 -14.27 5.84
N SER A 398 39.82 -15.33 5.45
CA SER A 398 38.59 -15.17 4.66
C SER A 398 37.47 -14.61 5.56
N PRO A 399 36.99 -13.39 5.30
CA PRO A 399 36.01 -12.74 6.17
C PRO A 399 34.60 -13.34 6.08
N LEU A 400 34.35 -14.29 5.17
CA LEU A 400 33.00 -14.71 4.78
C LEU A 400 32.74 -16.22 4.86
N VAL A 401 33.54 -16.98 5.62
CA VAL A 401 33.25 -18.41 5.81
C VAL A 401 32.32 -18.58 6.98
N VAL A 402 31.05 -18.52 6.63
CA VAL A 402 29.94 -18.56 7.55
C VAL A 402 29.62 -20.03 7.86
N ASN A 403 30.41 -20.64 8.74
CA ASN A 403 30.14 -21.99 9.23
C ASN A 403 29.35 -21.92 10.55
N PHE A 404 28.08 -21.48 10.47
CA PHE A 404 27.18 -21.42 11.63
C PHE A 404 26.85 -22.82 12.17
N PHE A 405 26.72 -23.81 11.28
CA PHE A 405 26.25 -25.16 11.62
C PHE A 405 27.41 -26.15 11.67
N ILE A 406 27.66 -26.73 12.85
CA ILE A 406 28.79 -27.66 13.06
C ILE A 406 28.46 -29.12 12.72
N ASP A 407 27.23 -29.40 12.32
CA ASP A 407 26.72 -30.72 11.97
C ASP A 407 26.64 -30.98 10.45
N ASN A 408 27.30 -30.15 9.64
CA ASN A 408 27.26 -30.19 8.17
C ASN A 408 25.85 -29.99 7.57
N THR A 409 24.97 -29.27 8.26
CA THR A 409 23.69 -28.84 7.66
C THR A 409 23.93 -28.12 6.32
N PRO A 410 23.30 -28.55 5.21
CA PRO A 410 23.47 -27.91 3.91
C PRO A 410 23.03 -26.45 3.90
N ARG A 411 23.89 -25.55 3.41
CA ARG A 411 23.64 -24.11 3.31
C ARG A 411 24.27 -23.52 2.05
N PRO A 412 23.73 -22.43 1.49
CA PRO A 412 22.58 -21.66 1.97
C PRO A 412 21.24 -22.34 1.66
N PRO A 413 20.26 -22.29 2.57
CA PRO A 413 18.91 -22.78 2.28
C PRO A 413 18.18 -21.87 1.29
N THR A 414 17.10 -22.37 0.70
CA THR A 414 16.10 -21.54 -0.02
C THR A 414 14.89 -21.31 0.88
N ALA A 415 14.20 -20.18 0.71
CA ALA A 415 13.05 -19.78 1.52
C ALA A 415 11.72 -20.04 0.82
N LEU A 416 10.67 -20.38 1.57
CA LEU A 416 9.32 -20.48 1.01
C LEU A 416 8.76 -19.10 0.64
N CYS A 417 8.00 -19.05 -0.45
CA CYS A 417 7.16 -17.90 -0.74
C CYS A 417 5.91 -17.96 0.16
N ALA A 418 6.03 -17.42 1.39
CA ALA A 418 4.88 -17.31 2.28
C ALA A 418 3.88 -16.27 1.70
N PRO A 419 2.57 -16.57 1.69
CA PRO A 419 1.55 -15.62 1.26
C PRO A 419 1.53 -14.44 2.25
N LEU A 420 1.71 -13.24 1.74
CA LEU A 420 1.69 -11.97 2.45
C LEU A 420 0.83 -10.97 1.67
N ASP A 421 0.53 -9.81 2.25
CA ASP A 421 -0.32 -8.79 1.61
C ASP A 421 0.21 -8.32 0.24
N GLN A 422 1.53 -8.32 0.06
CA GLN A 422 2.20 -7.91 -1.18
C GLN A 422 2.82 -9.09 -1.94
N ARG A 423 2.53 -10.34 -1.55
CA ARG A 423 3.21 -11.49 -2.14
C ARG A 423 2.38 -12.76 -2.14
N THR A 424 2.43 -13.51 -3.25
CA THR A 424 1.67 -14.75 -3.40
C THR A 424 2.50 -15.89 -4.00
N PRO A 425 2.38 -17.12 -3.46
CA PRO A 425 2.92 -18.33 -4.11
C PRO A 425 2.00 -18.86 -5.22
N PHE A 426 0.79 -18.33 -5.34
CA PHE A 426 -0.20 -18.80 -6.29
C PHE A 426 -0.01 -18.11 -7.63
N LYS A 427 0.07 -18.91 -8.70
CA LYS A 427 0.17 -18.42 -10.08
C LYS A 427 -1.01 -17.48 -10.39
N PRO A 428 -0.75 -16.21 -10.78
CA PRO A 428 -1.81 -15.27 -11.12
C PRO A 428 -2.68 -15.74 -12.28
N GLU A 429 -3.98 -15.49 -12.21
CA GLU A 429 -4.92 -15.82 -13.28
C GLU A 429 -4.61 -15.00 -14.55
N GLY A 430 -4.41 -15.68 -15.68
CA GLY A 430 -3.98 -15.06 -16.94
C GLY A 430 -2.48 -15.15 -17.20
N TRP A 431 -1.68 -15.65 -16.24
CA TRP A 431 -0.28 -15.96 -16.49
C TRP A 431 -0.15 -17.14 -17.47
N PRO A 432 0.61 -17.02 -18.58
CA PRO A 432 0.77 -18.09 -19.58
C PRO A 432 1.26 -19.41 -18.98
N ASN A 433 0.86 -20.54 -19.55
CA ASN A 433 1.30 -21.87 -19.14
C ASN A 433 2.67 -22.24 -19.67
#